data_AF-A0A432UYN0-F1
#
_entry.id   AF-A0A432UYN0-F1
#
_cell.length_a   1.000
_cell.length_b   1.000
_cell.length_c   1.000
_cell.angle_alpha   90.00
_cell.angle_beta   90.00
_cell.angle_gamma   90.00
#
_symmetry.space_group_name_H-M   'P 1'
#
loop_
_entity.id
_entity.type
_entity.pdbx_description
1 polymer ?
#
loop_
_entity_poly.entity_id
_entity_poly.type
_entity_poly.pdbx_seq_one_letter_code
_entity_poly.pdbx_strand_id
1 'polypeptide(L)' 'MTPFPDPDQSLQDIPKPQKQSPPKPLSYYEGKHSVQKRAMAEAYCSGHYTSQQVGEHFGVSYATVSRAVRALERSVD' A
#
# COMPACT_ATOMS: atom_id res chain seq x y z
N MET A 1 -17.68 12.89 -31.96
CA MET A 1 -18.04 12.93 -30.53
C MET A 1 -17.55 11.62 -29.92
N THR A 2 -16.34 11.60 -29.38
CA THR A 2 -15.76 10.39 -28.77
C THR A 2 -16.49 10.06 -27.47
N PRO A 3 -16.99 8.83 -27.26
CA PRO A 3 -17.49 8.44 -25.94
C PRO A 3 -16.30 8.27 -24.99
N PHE A 4 -16.47 8.76 -23.75
CA PHE A 4 -15.54 8.56 -22.64
C PHE A 4 -15.29 7.05 -22.44
N PRO A 5 -14.03 6.60 -22.23
CA PRO A 5 -13.80 5.21 -21.88
C PRO A 5 -14.35 4.90 -20.49
N ASP A 6 -15.04 3.77 -20.39
CA ASP A 6 -15.63 3.20 -19.19
C ASP A 6 -14.59 3.00 -18.06
N PRO A 7 -14.94 3.21 -16.78
CA PRO A 7 -14.03 3.07 -15.65
C PRO A 7 -13.64 1.62 -15.33
N ASP A 8 -14.05 0.64 -16.15
CA ASP A 8 -13.68 -0.77 -16.01
C ASP A 8 -12.40 -1.08 -16.80
N GLN A 9 -11.30 -0.40 -16.48
CA GLN A 9 -9.97 -0.92 -16.82
C GLN A 9 -9.64 -2.03 -15.83
N SER A 10 -10.28 -3.19 -16.05
CA SER A 10 -9.91 -4.47 -15.47
C SER A 10 -8.46 -4.77 -15.89
N LEU A 11 -7.49 -4.42 -15.04
CA LEU A 11 -6.09 -4.81 -15.16
C LEU A 11 -5.97 -6.32 -14.88
N GLN A 12 -6.53 -7.14 -15.77
CA GLN A 12 -6.36 -8.59 -15.77
C GLN A 12 -5.15 -8.97 -16.63
N ASP A 13 -3.98 -8.51 -16.21
CA ASP A 13 -2.73 -9.20 -16.52
C ASP A 13 -2.30 -9.82 -15.18
N ILE A 14 -2.60 -11.11 -14.97
CA ILE A 14 -2.18 -11.83 -13.76
C ILE A 14 -0.80 -12.42 -14.08
N PRO A 15 0.32 -11.86 -13.56
CA PRO A 15 1.61 -12.50 -13.70
C PRO A 15 1.58 -13.79 -12.86
N LYS A 16 2.15 -14.85 -13.42
CA LYS A 16 2.38 -16.18 -12.83
C LYS A 16 2.54 -16.12 -11.31
N PRO A 17 1.98 -17.06 -10.52
CA PRO A 17 2.18 -17.10 -9.08
C PRO A 17 3.67 -17.30 -8.78
N GLN A 18 4.38 -16.19 -8.62
CA GLN A 18 5.72 -16.17 -8.09
C GLN A 18 5.60 -16.74 -6.69
N LYS A 19 6.39 -17.77 -6.36
CA LYS A 19 6.59 -18.21 -4.98
C LYS A 19 7.24 -17.06 -4.22
N GLN A 20 6.45 -16.06 -3.85
CA GLN A 20 6.86 -15.01 -2.95
C GLN A 20 6.95 -15.63 -1.57
N SER A 21 8.02 -15.33 -0.84
CA SER A 21 8.05 -15.61 0.60
C SER A 21 6.77 -15.04 1.23
N PRO A 22 6.22 -15.69 2.28
CA PRO A 22 5.02 -15.18 2.93
C PRO A 22 5.17 -13.69 3.26
N PRO A 23 4.17 -12.86 2.96
CA PRO A 23 4.25 -11.44 3.25
C PRO A 23 4.42 -11.26 4.76
N LYS A 24 5.34 -10.37 5.16
CA LYS A 24 5.53 -10.04 6.58
C LYS A 24 4.26 -9.40 7.11
N PRO A 25 3.72 -9.82 8.28
CA PRO A 25 2.46 -9.29 8.79
C PRO A 25 2.54 -7.79 9.04
N LEU A 26 1.39 -7.09 9.03
CA LEU A 26 1.36 -5.63 9.26
C LEU A 26 1.95 -5.22 10.62
N SER A 27 1.79 -6.07 11.64
CA SER A 27 2.41 -5.91 12.96
C SER A 27 3.94 -5.90 12.94
N TYR A 28 4.57 -6.56 11.95
CA TYR A 28 6.02 -6.47 11.75
C TYR A 28 6.43 -5.03 11.40
N TYR A 29 5.69 -4.36 10.52
CA TYR A 29 6.00 -2.98 10.13
C TYR A 29 5.69 -2.01 11.27
N GLU A 30 4.61 -2.25 12.02
CA GLU A 30 4.28 -1.48 13.21
C GLU A 30 5.38 -1.55 14.27
N GLY A 31 5.87 -2.75 14.61
CA GLY A 31 6.95 -2.92 15.58
C GLY A 31 8.33 -2.45 15.09
N LYS A 32 8.55 -2.39 13.78
CA LYS A 32 9.82 -1.96 13.18
C LYS A 32 10.03 -0.44 13.26
N HIS A 33 8.96 0.36 13.31
CA HIS A 33 9.07 1.83 13.31
C HIS A 33 8.35 2.45 14.49
N SER A 34 9.03 3.34 15.20
CA SER A 34 8.40 4.17 16.23
C SER A 34 7.38 5.17 15.65
N VAL A 35 7.42 5.43 14.34
CA VAL A 35 6.51 6.35 13.65
C VAL A 35 5.52 5.56 12.81
N GLN A 36 4.24 5.57 13.21
CA GLN A 36 3.16 4.87 12.51
C GLN A 36 3.08 5.22 11.03
N LYS A 37 3.34 6.48 10.65
CA LYS A 37 3.38 6.90 9.24
C LYS A 37 4.45 6.17 8.42
N ARG A 38 5.62 5.91 9.01
CA ARG A 38 6.68 5.14 8.35
C ARG A 38 6.32 3.66 8.26
N ALA A 39 5.72 3.11 9.31
CA ALA A 39 5.19 1.74 9.29
C ALA A 39 4.14 1.53 8.20
N MET A 40 3.15 2.44 8.11
CA MET A 40 2.11 2.43 7.07
C MET A 40 2.71 2.52 5.66
N ALA A 41 3.65 3.43 5.46
CA ALA A 41 4.29 3.63 4.17
C ALA A 41 5.15 2.43 3.76
N GLU A 42 5.97 1.86 4.65
CA GLU A 42 6.75 0.66 4.34
C GLU A 42 5.88 -0.57 4.10
N ALA A 43 4.80 -0.75 4.87
CA ALA A 43 3.85 -1.83 4.65
C ALA A 43 3.24 -1.76 3.25
N TYR A 44 2.83 -0.57 2.81
CA TYR A 44 2.31 -0.35 1.46
C TYR A 44 3.41 -0.56 0.38
N CYS A 45 4.61 0.01 0.58
CA CYS A 45 5.74 -0.13 -0.34
C CYS A 45 6.24 -1.58 -0.47
N SER A 46 5.91 -2.46 0.47
CA SER A 46 6.21 -3.90 0.34
C SER A 46 5.48 -4.57 -0.83
N GLY A 47 4.43 -3.94 -1.36
CA GLY A 47 3.66 -4.47 -2.49
C GLY A 47 2.70 -5.62 -2.13
N HIS A 48 2.67 -6.03 -0.85
CA HIS A 48 1.82 -7.13 -0.39
C HIS A 48 0.50 -6.70 0.23
N TYR A 49 0.33 -5.40 0.49
CA TYR A 49 -0.84 -4.83 1.17
C TYR A 49 -1.39 -3.63 0.43
N THR A 50 -2.71 -3.57 0.30
CA THR A 50 -3.40 -2.38 -0.21
C THR A 50 -3.43 -1.27 0.85
N SER A 51 -3.61 -0.03 0.42
CA SER A 51 -3.77 1.11 1.35
C SER A 51 -4.98 0.94 2.28
N GLN A 52 -6.01 0.21 1.85
CA GLN A 52 -7.17 -0.14 2.68
C GLN A 52 -6.81 -1.16 3.76
N GLN A 53 -6.09 -2.24 3.41
CA GLN A 53 -5.65 -3.26 4.38
C GLN A 53 -4.71 -2.67 5.43
N VAL A 54 -3.79 -1.80 5.01
CA VAL A 54 -2.93 -1.05 5.93
C VAL A 54 -3.80 -0.15 6.82
N GLY A 55 -4.73 0.61 6.23
CA GLY A 55 -5.61 1.51 6.99
C GLY A 55 -6.41 0.79 8.07
N GLU A 56 -7.00 -0.36 7.74
CA GLU A 56 -7.78 -1.18 8.68
C GLU A 56 -6.93 -1.63 9.87
N HIS A 57 -5.70 -2.07 9.64
CA HIS A 57 -4.78 -2.49 10.71
C HIS A 57 -4.38 -1.34 11.64
N PHE A 58 -4.11 -0.16 11.08
CA PHE A 58 -3.71 1.02 11.85
C PHE A 58 -4.90 1.85 12.38
N GLY A 59 -6.14 1.44 12.10
CA GLY A 59 -7.35 2.17 12.49
C GLY A 59 -7.51 3.53 11.80
N VAL A 60 -7.00 3.68 10.57
CA VAL A 60 -7.03 4.93 9.81
C VAL A 60 -7.63 4.75 8.41
N SER A 61 -8.06 5.85 7.80
CA SER A 61 -8.55 5.80 6.41
C SER A 61 -7.42 5.62 5.39
N TYR A 62 -7.76 5.06 4.22
CA TYR A 62 -6.84 4.92 3.09
C TYR A 62 -6.15 6.24 2.71
N ALA A 63 -6.83 7.38 2.87
CA ALA A 63 -6.27 8.69 2.58
C ALA A 63 -5.10 9.06 3.52
N THR A 64 -5.15 8.59 4.76
CA THR A 64 -4.05 8.76 5.73
C THR A 64 -2.85 7.91 5.34
N VAL A 65 -3.07 6.68 4.88
CA VAL A 65 -2.00 5.82 4.34
C VAL A 65 -1.36 6.46 3.11
N SER A 66 -2.16 6.96 2.15
CA SER A 66 -1.64 7.65 0.96
C SER A 66 -0.81 8.89 1.31
N ARG A 67 -1.24 9.69 2.30
CA ARG A 67 -0.45 10.83 2.81
C ARG A 67 0.87 10.38 3.43
N ALA A 68 0.87 9.26 4.15
CA ALA A 68 2.06 8.70 4.77
C ALA A 68 3.08 8.23 3.72
N VAL A 69 2.63 7.54 2.68
CA VAL A 69 3.47 7.11 1.54
C VAL A 69 4.12 8.31 0.85
N ARG A 70 3.34 9.34 0.52
CA ARG A 70 3.86 10.58 -0.08
C ARG A 70 4.87 11.33 0.82
N ALA A 71 4.72 11.24 2.14
CA ALA A 71 5.67 11.83 3.07
C ALA A 71 6.98 11.03 3.10
N LEU A 72 6.91 9.71 2.99
CA LEU A 72 8.09 8.85 2.91
C LEU A 72 8.88 9.16 1.63
N GLU A 73 8.22 9.24 0.47
CA GLU A 73 8.87 9.55 -0.81
C GLU A 73 9.63 10.89 -0.78
N ARG A 74 9.09 11.90 -0.09
CA ARG A 74 9.76 13.20 0.09
C ARG A 74 10.91 13.22 1.10
N SER A 75 11.04 12.17 1.92
CA SER A 75 12.09 12.09 2.95
C SER A 75 13.30 11.26 2.49
N VAL A 76 13.29 10.76 1.25
CA VAL A 76 14.39 9.97 0.63
C VAL A 76 15.30 10.86 -0.23
N ASP A 77 15.24 12.19 -0.04
CA ASP A 77 16.13 13.18 -0.66
C ASP A 77 17.40 13.40 0.18
#